data_AF-A0A2G5XB19-F1
#
_entry.id   AF-A0A2G5XB19-F1
#
_cell.length_a   1.000
_cell.length_b   1.000
_cell.length_c   1.000
_cell.angle_alpha   90.00
_cell.angle_beta   90.00
_cell.angle_gamma   90.00
#
_symmetry.space_group_name_H-M   'P 1'
#
loop_
_entity.id
_entity.type
_entity.pdbx_description
1 polymer ?
#
loop_
_entity_poly.entity_id
_entity_poly.type
_entity_poly.pdbx_seq_one_letter_code
_entity_poly.pdbx_strand_id
1 'polypeptide(L)'
;MKRNSIVFLISQLVIIISAYSVYGKISLLGYINASFFVSGLLLFFGGLVFVVRTGFFDFFMTSSRKVFARKGQREAIESMRAPSEVMSASPAWFFIAGMPTFILMILALILYYL
;
A
#
# COMPACT_ATOMS: atom_id res chain seq x y z
N MET A 1 -18.18 3.97 8.46
CA MET A 1 -18.53 2.62 7.94
C MET A 1 -18.93 2.66 6.46
N LYS A 2 -19.94 3.45 6.05
CA LYS A 2 -20.41 3.52 4.65
C LYS A 2 -19.28 3.70 3.61
N ARG A 3 -18.36 4.65 3.83
CA ARG A 3 -17.24 4.92 2.90
C ARG A 3 -16.26 3.76 2.77
N ASN A 4 -15.92 3.10 3.88
CA ASN A 4 -14.97 1.98 3.88
C ASN A 4 -15.56 0.76 3.19
N SER A 5 -16.85 0.49 3.41
CA SER A 5 -17.58 -0.56 2.71
C SER A 5 -17.64 -0.33 1.20
N ILE A 6 -17.85 0.92 0.75
CA ILE A 6 -17.83 1.26 -0.68
C ILE A 6 -16.47 0.98 -1.30
N VAL A 7 -15.38 1.41 -0.66
CA VAL A 7 -14.01 1.15 -1.15
C VAL A 7 -13.73 -0.35 -1.24
N PHE A 8 -14.12 -1.11 -0.23
CA PHE A 8 -14.01 -2.56 -0.24
C PHE A 8 -14.82 -3.19 -1.39
N LEU A 9 -16.09 -2.80 -1.57
CA LEU A 9 -16.93 -3.31 -2.66
C LEU A 9 -16.36 -2.99 -4.05
N ILE A 10 -15.82 -1.79 -4.24
CA ILE A 10 -15.12 -1.41 -5.48
C ILE A 10 -13.93 -2.33 -5.71
N SER A 11 -13.13 -2.61 -4.67
CA SER A 11 -11.99 -3.53 -4.81
C SER A 11 -12.42 -4.95 -5.20
N GLN A 12 -13.55 -5.43 -4.69
CA GLN A 12 -14.10 -6.74 -5.08
C GLN A 12 -14.56 -6.77 -6.54
N LEU A 13 -15.20 -5.71 -7.02
CA LEU A 13 -15.55 -5.58 -8.44
C LEU A 13 -14.30 -5.61 -9.33
N VAL A 14 -13.26 -4.85 -8.97
CA VAL A 14 -11.97 -4.85 -9.69
C VAL A 14 -11.37 -6.26 -9.74
N ILE A 15 -11.43 -7.02 -8.64
CA ILE A 15 -10.90 -8.39 -8.58
C ILE A 15 -11.68 -9.33 -9.49
N ILE A 16 -13.01 -9.29 -9.45
CA ILE A 16 -13.85 -10.15 -10.29
C ILE A 16 -13.63 -9.85 -11.78
N ILE A 17 -13.58 -8.56 -12.14
CA ILE A 17 -13.30 -8.12 -13.52
C ILE A 17 -11.90 -8.60 -13.94
N SER A 18 -10.90 -8.46 -13.06
CA SER A 18 -9.52 -8.89 -13.34
C SER A 18 -9.43 -10.41 -13.51
N ALA A 19 -10.07 -11.18 -12.63
CA ALA A 19 -10.12 -12.63 -12.71
C ALA A 19 -10.78 -13.11 -14.00
N TYR A 20 -11.92 -12.53 -14.37
CA TYR A 20 -12.61 -12.88 -15.62
C TYR A 20 -11.78 -12.50 -16.85
N SER A 21 -11.21 -11.30 -16.87
CA SER A 21 -10.43 -10.81 -18.01
C SER A 21 -9.17 -11.63 -18.29
N VAL A 22 -8.48 -12.08 -17.23
CA VAL A 22 -7.22 -12.84 -17.35
C VAL A 22 -7.47 -14.32 -17.62
N TYR A 23 -8.45 -14.93 -16.95
CA TYR A 23 -8.67 -16.38 -17.00
C TYR A 23 -9.83 -16.80 -17.90
N GLY A 24 -10.61 -15.87 -18.45
CA GLY A 24 -11.77 -16.12 -19.31
C GLY A 24 -12.97 -16.74 -18.61
N LYS A 25 -12.85 -17.10 -17.33
CA LYS A 25 -13.90 -17.66 -16.48
C LYS A 25 -13.66 -17.26 -15.03
N ILE A 26 -14.74 -17.13 -14.28
CA ILE A 26 -14.65 -16.93 -12.83
C ILE A 26 -14.45 -18.32 -12.21
N SER A 27 -13.30 -18.49 -11.56
CA SER A 27 -12.96 -19.69 -10.78
C SER A 27 -12.37 -19.27 -9.44
N LEU A 28 -12.44 -20.16 -8.44
CA LEU A 28 -11.86 -19.89 -7.13
C LEU A 28 -10.36 -19.57 -7.23
N LEU A 29 -9.61 -20.35 -8.03
CA LEU A 29 -8.18 -20.09 -8.29
C LEU A 29 -7.94 -18.74 -8.97
N GLY A 30 -8.76 -18.38 -9.95
CA GLY A 30 -8.67 -17.07 -10.62
C GLY A 30 -8.95 -15.91 -9.67
N TYR A 31 -9.93 -16.07 -8.76
CA TYR A 31 -10.22 -15.10 -7.71
C TYR A 31 -9.06 -14.96 -6.73
N ILE A 32 -8.48 -16.08 -6.26
CA ILE A 32 -7.32 -16.08 -5.36
C ILE A 32 -6.14 -15.32 -5.99
N ASN A 33 -5.79 -15.64 -7.24
CA ASN A 33 -4.67 -14.99 -7.91
C ASN A 33 -4.92 -13.48 -8.11
N ALA A 34 -6.10 -13.10 -8.62
CA ALA A 34 -6.43 -11.70 -8.83
C ALA A 34 -6.47 -10.90 -7.51
N SER A 35 -7.10 -11.45 -6.46
CA SER A 35 -7.16 -10.82 -5.14
C SER A 35 -5.79 -10.72 -4.48
N PHE A 36 -4.89 -11.69 -4.67
CA PHE A 36 -3.51 -11.63 -4.20
C PHE A 36 -2.76 -10.44 -4.80
N PHE A 37 -2.80 -10.26 -6.13
CA PHE A 37 -2.14 -9.12 -6.77
C PHE A 37 -2.76 -7.78 -6.38
N VAL A 38 -4.10 -7.67 -6.39
CA VAL A 38 -4.80 -6.42 -6.06
C VAL A 38 -4.54 -6.02 -4.60
N SER A 39 -4.73 -6.95 -3.65
CA SER A 39 -4.48 -6.65 -2.25
C SER A 39 -2.99 -6.45 -1.95
N GLY A 40 -2.10 -7.23 -2.57
CA GLY A 40 -0.66 -7.09 -2.45
C GLY A 40 -0.18 -5.70 -2.88
N LEU A 41 -0.65 -5.21 -4.03
CA LEU A 41 -0.33 -3.84 -4.49
C LEU A 41 -0.87 -2.77 -3.54
N LEU A 42 -2.12 -2.89 -3.10
CA LEU A 42 -2.71 -1.95 -2.15
C LEU A 42 -1.92 -1.91 -0.84
N LEU A 43 -1.62 -3.07 -0.25
CA LEU A 43 -0.86 -3.17 0.99
C LEU A 43 0.58 -2.67 0.82
N PHE A 44 1.21 -2.94 -0.33
CA PHE A 44 2.55 -2.45 -0.64
C PHE A 44 2.60 -0.92 -0.68
N PHE A 45 1.71 -0.28 -1.45
CA PHE A 45 1.66 1.19 -1.51
C PHE A 45 1.22 1.80 -0.17
N GLY A 46 0.26 1.18 0.53
CA GLY A 46 -0.11 1.58 1.88
C GLY A 46 1.08 1.54 2.84
N GLY A 47 1.88 0.47 2.78
CA GLY A 47 3.11 0.30 3.54
C GLY A 47 4.17 1.35 3.21
N LEU A 48 4.41 1.63 1.92
CA LEU A 48 5.35 2.68 1.51
C LEU A 48 4.94 4.04 2.06
N VAL A 49 3.67 4.44 1.87
CA VAL A 49 3.14 5.71 2.39
C VAL A 49 3.23 5.75 3.91
N PHE A 50 2.93 4.64 4.59
CA PHE A 50 3.02 4.53 6.03
C PHE A 50 4.46 4.76 6.52
N VAL A 51 5.44 4.06 5.97
CA VAL A 51 6.85 4.18 6.34
C VAL A 51 7.38 5.60 6.11
N VAL A 52 6.99 6.25 5.00
CA VAL A 52 7.36 7.66 4.74
C VAL A 52 6.74 8.58 5.79
N ARG A 53 5.45 8.42 6.12
CA ARG A 53 4.77 9.29 7.09
C ARG A 53 5.21 9.09 8.53
N THR A 54 5.66 7.89 8.90
CA THR A 54 6.18 7.61 10.24
C THR A 54 7.58 8.20 10.46
N GLY A 55 8.20 8.80 9.44
CA GLY A 55 9.49 9.49 9.57
C GLY A 55 10.71 8.58 9.45
N PHE A 56 10.53 7.31 9.05
CA PHE A 56 11.65 6.41 8.78
C PHE A 56 12.56 6.97 7.68
N PHE A 57 11.96 7.50 6.62
CA PHE A 57 12.71 8.15 5.53
C PHE A 57 13.35 9.48 5.95
N ASP A 58 12.79 10.18 6.95
CA ASP A 58 13.37 11.42 7.44
C ASP A 58 14.71 11.16 8.13
N PHE A 59 14.78 10.09 8.93
CA PHE A 59 16.01 9.66 9.57
C PHE A 59 17.09 9.33 8.54
N PHE A 60 16.73 8.55 7.51
CA PHE A 60 17.65 8.18 6.43
C PHE A 60 18.14 9.41 5.64
N MET A 61 17.22 10.29 5.25
CA MET A 61 17.55 11.50 4.47
C MET A 61 18.39 12.48 5.28
N THR A 62 18.04 12.73 6.53
CA THR A 62 18.78 13.64 7.41
C THR A 62 20.19 13.13 7.68
N SER A 63 20.34 11.83 7.96
CA SER A 63 21.64 11.20 8.18
C SER A 63 22.51 11.26 6.93
N SER A 64 21.95 10.92 5.76
CA SER A 64 22.65 10.99 4.48
C SER A 64 23.10 12.42 4.17
N ARG A 65 22.21 13.41 4.29
CA ARG A 65 22.54 14.81 4.05
C ARG A 65 23.65 15.30 4.97
N LYS A 66 23.65 14.91 6.26
CA LYS A 66 24.71 15.29 7.22
C LYS A 66 26.08 14.73 6.84
N VAL A 67 26.14 13.51 6.32
CA VAL A 67 27.40 12.87 5.90
C VAL A 67 27.96 13.53 4.63
N PHE A 68 27.11 13.87 3.66
CA PHE A 68 27.54 14.46 2.39
C PHE A 68 27.61 16.00 2.40
N ALA A 69 27.24 16.67 3.50
CA ALA A 69 27.25 18.12 3.61
C ALA A 69 28.66 18.71 3.52
N ARG A 70 28.86 19.73 2.67
CA ARG A 70 30.09 20.54 2.67
C ARG A 70 30.07 21.56 3.80
N LYS A 71 31.27 22.03 4.20
CA LYS A 71 31.45 23.06 5.24
C LYS A 71 30.63 24.32 4.85
N GLY A 72 29.70 24.74 5.71
CA GLY A 72 28.79 25.88 5.46
C GLY A 72 27.39 25.52 4.97
N GLN A 73 27.09 24.26 4.63
CA GLN A 73 25.76 23.83 4.16
C GLN A 73 24.85 23.26 5.25
N ARG A 74 25.31 23.19 6.51
CA ARG A 74 24.57 22.54 7.60
C ARG A 74 23.23 23.23 7.91
N GLU A 75 23.23 24.54 8.06
CA GLU A 75 22.00 25.31 8.36
C GLU A 75 20.97 25.25 7.21
N ALA A 76 21.46 25.25 5.96
CA ALA A 76 20.61 25.10 4.78
C ALA A 76 19.98 23.70 4.68
N ILE A 77 20.67 22.66 5.17
CA ILE A 77 20.17 21.28 5.18
C ILE A 77 19.15 21.05 6.30
N GLU A 78 19.37 21.64 7.47
CA GLU A 78 18.48 21.53 8.64
C GLU A 78 17.15 22.29 8.47
N SER A 79 17.13 23.31 7.60
CA SER A 79 15.90 24.06 7.26
C SER A 79 15.05 23.40 6.15
N MET A 80 15.52 22.31 5.53
CA MET A 80 14.75 21.59 4.52
C MET A 80 13.64 20.76 5.17
N ARG A 81 12.42 20.86 4.61
CA ARG A 81 11.29 20.00 5.02
C ARG A 81 11.62 18.52 4.87
N ALA A 82 11.13 17.74 5.83
CA ALA A 82 11.30 16.30 5.83
C ALA A 82 10.30 15.61 4.89
N PRO A 83 10.65 14.46 4.29
CA PRO A 83 9.72 13.68 3.47
C PRO A 83 8.35 13.43 4.12
N SER A 84 8.31 13.15 5.42
CA SER A 84 7.05 12.94 6.16
C SER A 84 6.16 14.19 6.22
N GLU A 85 6.75 15.39 6.26
CA GLU A 85 6.06 16.68 6.35
C GLU A 85 5.43 17.09 5.01
N VAL A 86 6.03 16.63 3.90
CA VAL A 86 5.55 16.93 2.54
C VAL A 86 4.48 15.91 2.10
N MET A 87 4.48 14.70 2.67
CA MET A 87 3.57 13.61 2.31
C MET A 87 2.19 13.78 2.95
N SER A 88 1.24 14.36 2.20
CA SER A 88 -0.16 14.53 2.64
C SER A 88 -1.04 13.29 2.44
N ALA A 89 -0.58 12.29 1.69
CA ALA A 89 -1.36 11.09 1.36
C ALA A 89 -1.60 10.21 2.60
N SER A 90 -2.85 9.85 2.90
CA SER A 90 -3.15 8.98 4.04
C SER A 90 -3.02 7.49 3.65
N PRO A 91 -2.17 6.70 4.35
CA PRO A 91 -2.01 5.27 4.06
C PRO A 91 -3.28 4.46 4.41
N ALA A 92 -4.16 5.03 5.25
CA ALA A 92 -5.36 4.37 5.71
C ALA A 92 -6.27 3.91 4.56
N TRP A 93 -6.35 4.69 3.47
CA TRP A 93 -7.17 4.32 2.31
C TRP A 93 -6.73 3.01 1.67
N PHE A 94 -5.42 2.82 1.54
CA PHE A 94 -4.82 1.60 0.99
C PHE A 94 -5.07 0.40 1.92
N PHE A 95 -4.89 0.57 3.22
CA PHE A 95 -5.09 -0.51 4.18
C PHE A 95 -6.57 -0.90 4.36
N ILE A 96 -7.49 0.07 4.32
CA ILE A 96 -8.94 -0.18 4.40
C ILE A 96 -9.40 -1.06 3.24
N ALA A 97 -8.84 -0.87 2.04
CA ALA A 97 -9.14 -1.69 0.87
C ALA A 97 -8.36 -3.03 0.88
N GLY A 98 -7.06 -2.96 1.17
CA GLY A 98 -6.12 -4.06 1.03
C GLY A 98 -6.25 -5.14 2.10
N MET A 99 -6.38 -4.76 3.38
CA MET A 99 -6.37 -5.73 4.50
C MET A 99 -7.57 -6.69 4.46
N PRO A 100 -8.83 -6.23 4.34
CA PRO A 100 -9.97 -7.14 4.29
C PRO A 100 -9.92 -8.04 3.05
N THR A 101 -9.46 -7.50 1.92
CA THR A 101 -9.28 -8.26 0.68
C THR A 101 -8.21 -9.33 0.81
N PHE A 102 -7.08 -9.01 1.45
CA PHE A 102 -6.00 -9.96 1.70
C PHE A 102 -6.44 -11.09 2.64
N ILE A 103 -7.18 -10.76 3.70
CA ILE A 103 -7.78 -11.77 4.61
C ILE A 103 -8.73 -12.69 3.84
N LEU A 104 -9.61 -12.12 3.01
CA LEU A 104 -10.54 -12.89 2.21
C LEU A 104 -9.81 -13.79 1.20
N MET A 105 -8.74 -13.30 0.58
CA MET A 105 -7.86 -14.09 -0.29
C MET A 105 -7.25 -15.28 0.48
N ILE A 106 -6.73 -15.07 1.68
CA ILE A 106 -6.19 -16.16 2.52
C ILE A 106 -7.28 -17.19 2.84
N LEU A 107 -8.48 -16.76 3.22
CA LEU A 107 -9.59 -17.66 3.48
C LEU A 107 -9.97 -18.47 2.23
N ALA A 108 -10.02 -17.83 1.06
CA ALA A 108 -10.27 -18.50 -0.21
C ALA A 108 -9.17 -19.52 -0.54
N LEU A 109 -7.91 -19.19 -0.26
CA LEU A 109 -6.77 -20.09 -0.45
C LEU A 109 -6.86 -21.31 0.47
N ILE A 110 -7.22 -21.13 1.74
CA ILE A 110 -7.44 -22.24 2.69
C ILE A 110 -8.57 -23.14 2.18
N LEU A 111 -9.70 -22.54 1.77
CA LEU A 111 -10.83 -23.29 1.22
C LEU A 111 -10.51 -24.03 -0.08
N TYR A 112 -9.56 -23.54 -0.88
CA TYR A 112 -9.14 -24.19 -2.12
C TYR A 112 -8.34 -25.49 -1.86
N TYR A 113 -7.66 -25.58 -0.71
CA TYR A 113 -6.85 -26.74 -0.33
C TYR A 113 -7.52 -27.67 0.68
N LEU A 114 -8.70 -27.32 1.17
CA LEU A 114 -9.53 -28.17 2.02
C LEU A 114 -10.35 -29.16 1.16
#